data_AF-A0A372NTR5-F1
#
_entry.id   AF-A0A372NTR5-F1
#
_cell.length_a   1.000
_cell.length_b   1.000
_cell.length_c   1.000
_cell.angle_alpha   90.00
_cell.angle_beta   90.00
_cell.angle_gamma   90.00
#
_symmetry.space_group_name_H-M   'P 1'
#
loop_
_entity.id
_entity.type
_entity.pdbx_description
1 polymer ?
#
loop_
_entity_poly.entity_id
_entity_poly.type
_entity_poly.pdbx_seq_one_letter_code
_entity_poly.pdbx_strand_id
1 'polypeptide(L)'
;MEITPLNPESIQNALNQLRDWFPEQAATLKKHNDELVQNILKDTEPDPNSPLGKLAEQPANVVVIPTPSAANAKTAQLVQSMVIPGAKITELSDEELFDITKLYTPCTKAVGKAMLSSGLFVLSMVGIRTSASDRMYHAFLAEFGPVADKFTRLFNDFDKANTAYQKGKLMFKIGGGLLKASCFKAILKSWAEEASWFDWVTASAFAIAQFTVWFATEGVAFIAEVVLLLANAGFLIKDIANAVSVCTKEECAPLAAPSVTFTAAGSFINTADNVKLILSAQCKNIEGKYIDSSLDISKLAANTQIDNNNGVLVISKAAGTQADTFKPVGSYRNSSQNIKVTLSASCLNMKGNRVDTALDVTDLDIKHEIANSNGQLKAE
;
A
#
# COMPACT_ATOMS: atom_id res chain seq x y z
N MET A 1 29.32 -11.67 15.39
CA MET A 1 29.37 -11.08 14.04
C MET A 1 29.80 -9.64 14.26
N GLU A 2 30.98 -9.24 13.81
CA GLU A 2 31.40 -7.84 13.94
C GLU A 2 30.51 -7.00 13.03
N ILE A 3 29.77 -6.07 13.64
CA ILE A 3 28.96 -5.09 12.91
C ILE A 3 29.94 -4.35 12.00
N THR A 4 29.63 -4.25 10.70
CA THR A 4 30.46 -3.46 9.79
C THR A 4 30.61 -2.06 10.40
N PRO A 5 31.84 -1.62 10.71
CA PRO A 5 32.02 -0.37 11.43
C PRO A 5 31.44 0.77 10.60
N LEU A 6 30.49 1.50 11.18
CA LEU A 6 29.95 2.70 10.56
C LEU A 6 31.10 3.68 10.34
N ASN A 7 31.21 4.21 9.13
CA ASN A 7 32.19 5.23 8.81
C ASN A 7 31.56 6.63 8.92
N PRO A 8 32.38 7.70 9.03
CA PRO A 8 31.88 9.06 9.15
C PRO A 8 30.97 9.49 7.98
N GLU A 9 31.23 9.00 6.77
CA GLU A 9 30.45 9.34 5.57
C GLU A 9 29.02 8.78 5.64
N SER A 10 28.85 7.53 6.07
CA SER A 10 27.54 6.89 6.25
C SER A 10 26.68 7.65 7.27
N ILE A 11 27.27 8.07 8.39
CA ILE A 11 26.57 8.85 9.41
C ILE A 11 26.24 10.25 8.88
N GLN A 12 27.15 10.87 8.13
CA GLN A 12 26.91 12.17 7.53
C GLN A 12 25.75 12.13 6.52
N ASN A 13 25.69 11.09 5.70
CA ASN A 13 24.60 10.84 4.75
C ASN A 13 23.28 10.58 5.48
N ALA A 14 23.31 9.83 6.58
CA ALA A 14 22.13 9.61 7.41
C ALA A 14 21.61 10.91 8.05
N LEU A 15 22.50 11.76 8.57
CA LEU A 15 22.12 13.06 9.11
C LEU A 15 21.58 14.00 8.02
N ASN A 16 22.13 13.96 6.80
CA ASN A 16 21.55 14.68 5.66
C ASN A 16 20.12 14.19 5.37
N GLN A 17 19.93 12.86 5.32
CA GLN A 17 18.62 12.26 5.08
C GLN A 17 17.59 12.63 6.16
N LEU A 18 18.01 12.70 7.43
CA LEU A 18 17.16 13.16 8.52
C LEU A 18 16.76 14.62 8.36
N ARG A 19 17.66 15.50 7.90
CA ARG A 19 17.32 16.90 7.61
C ARG A 19 16.28 17.01 6.49
N ASP A 20 16.36 16.15 5.48
CA ASP A 20 15.39 16.12 4.39
C ASP A 20 14.03 15.57 4.85
N TRP A 21 14.04 14.58 5.74
CA TRP A 21 12.82 13.99 6.29
C TRP A 21 12.13 14.91 7.31
N PHE A 22 12.92 15.62 8.11
CA PHE A 22 12.46 16.46 9.23
C PHE A 22 13.01 17.88 9.05
N PRO A 23 12.51 18.65 8.05
CA PRO A 23 13.02 19.99 7.75
C PRO A 23 12.93 20.95 8.94
N GLU A 24 11.97 20.75 9.84
CA GLU A 24 11.84 21.49 11.09
C GLU A 24 13.00 21.27 12.06
N GLN A 25 13.72 20.15 11.95
CA GLN A 25 14.92 19.85 12.74
C GLN A 25 16.22 20.22 12.02
N ALA A 26 16.14 20.62 10.75
CA ALA A 26 17.32 20.73 9.90
C ALA A 26 18.35 21.75 10.41
N ALA A 27 17.90 22.88 10.96
CA ALA A 27 18.77 23.90 11.52
C ALA A 27 19.55 23.39 12.76
N THR A 28 18.86 22.71 13.68
CA THR A 28 19.44 22.13 14.89
C THR A 28 20.42 21.00 14.54
N LEU A 29 20.01 20.09 13.66
CA LEU A 29 20.87 19.01 13.16
C LEU A 29 22.14 19.54 12.50
N LYS A 30 22.02 20.61 11.69
CA LYS A 30 23.18 21.25 11.04
C LYS A 30 24.10 21.92 12.07
N LYS A 31 23.53 22.57 13.08
CA LYS A 31 24.29 23.26 14.13
C LYS A 31 25.15 22.30 14.96
N HIS A 32 24.65 21.10 15.24
CA HIS A 32 25.33 20.10 16.08
C HIS A 32 25.93 18.94 15.28
N ASN A 33 26.08 19.07 13.96
CA ASN A 33 26.42 17.98 13.05
C ASN A 33 27.72 17.24 13.44
N ASP A 34 28.80 17.96 13.66
CA ASP A 34 30.12 17.35 13.90
C ASP A 34 30.16 16.60 15.25
N GLU A 35 29.50 17.18 16.26
CA GLU A 35 29.38 16.60 17.59
C GLU A 35 28.49 15.34 17.57
N LEU A 36 27.40 15.36 16.80
CA LEU A 36 26.57 14.19 16.54
C LEU A 36 27.35 13.07 15.82
N VAL A 37 28.11 13.39 14.78
CA VAL A 37 28.93 12.40 14.05
C VAL A 37 29.94 11.74 15.00
N GLN A 38 30.63 12.53 15.83
CA GLN A 38 31.62 12.00 16.78
C GLN A 38 30.98 11.12 17.85
N ASN A 39 29.85 11.53 18.42
CA ASN A 39 29.17 10.78 19.46
C ASN A 39 28.58 9.46 18.94
N ILE A 40 28.00 9.46 17.74
CA ILE A 40 27.49 8.24 17.10
C ILE A 40 28.64 7.27 16.78
N LEU A 41 29.77 7.76 16.26
CA LEU A 41 30.93 6.91 15.94
C LEU A 41 31.55 6.26 17.17
N LYS A 42 31.53 6.96 18.31
CA LYS A 42 32.13 6.50 19.56
C LYS A 42 31.15 5.73 20.45
N ASP A 43 29.87 5.72 20.11
CA ASP A 43 28.79 5.20 20.95
C ASP A 43 28.81 5.85 22.35
N THR A 44 28.89 7.19 22.39
CA THR A 44 29.00 7.98 23.64
C THR A 44 27.95 9.07 23.73
N GLU A 45 27.50 9.35 24.95
CA GLU A 45 26.69 10.54 25.26
C GLU A 45 27.49 11.84 25.04
N PRO A 46 26.81 12.96 24.70
CA PRO A 46 27.46 14.26 24.59
C PRO A 46 27.94 14.75 25.95
N ASP A 47 29.02 15.52 25.98
CA ASP A 47 29.46 16.21 27.20
C ASP A 47 28.30 17.08 27.74
N PRO A 48 27.82 16.87 28.99
CA PRO A 48 26.71 17.63 29.58
C PRO A 48 26.90 19.15 29.51
N ASN A 49 28.14 19.63 29.50
CA ASN A 49 28.45 21.05 29.44
C ASN A 49 28.44 21.62 28.02
N SER A 50 28.43 20.76 27.00
CA SER A 50 28.45 21.16 25.61
C SER A 50 27.08 21.70 25.16
N PRO A 51 27.03 22.45 24.05
CA PRO A 51 25.77 22.87 23.45
C PRO A 51 24.83 21.70 23.12
N LEU A 52 25.35 20.53 22.75
CA LEU A 52 24.56 19.33 22.48
C LEU A 52 24.13 18.62 23.77
N GLY A 53 24.98 18.57 24.80
CA GLY A 53 24.64 17.99 26.10
C GLY A 53 23.41 18.66 26.73
N LYS A 54 23.38 19.99 26.72
CA LYS A 54 22.23 20.78 27.20
C LYS A 54 20.94 20.56 26.41
N LEU A 55 21.05 20.11 25.16
CA LEU A 55 19.90 19.77 24.32
C LEU A 55 19.46 18.31 24.56
N ALA A 56 20.40 17.42 24.82
CA ALA A 56 20.15 16.01 25.13
C ALA A 56 19.40 15.83 26.46
N GLU A 57 19.65 16.70 27.44
CA GLU A 57 18.96 16.67 28.74
C GLU A 57 17.50 17.16 28.68
N GLN A 58 17.03 17.68 27.55
CA GLN A 58 15.66 18.20 27.44
C GLN A 58 14.65 17.04 27.34
N PRO A 59 13.55 17.07 28.11
CA PRO A 59 12.49 16.08 27.99
C PRO A 59 11.89 16.11 26.57
N ALA A 60 11.42 14.95 26.09
CA ALA A 60 10.75 14.80 24.77
C ALA A 60 9.67 15.86 24.50
N ASN A 61 8.98 16.34 25.54
CA ASN A 61 7.89 17.32 25.45
C ASN A 61 8.32 18.80 25.44
N VAL A 62 9.60 19.12 25.65
CA VAL A 62 10.09 20.52 25.76
C VAL A 62 10.73 20.99 24.45
N VAL A 63 11.27 20.08 23.63
CA VAL A 63 11.68 20.40 22.27
C VAL A 63 10.42 20.46 21.41
N VAL A 64 9.85 21.65 21.27
CA VAL A 64 8.70 21.89 20.38
C VAL A 64 9.15 21.62 18.94
N ILE A 65 8.96 20.38 18.47
CA ILE A 65 8.82 20.12 17.04
C ILE A 65 7.55 20.91 16.67
N PRO A 66 7.63 22.00 15.89
CA PRO A 66 6.43 22.74 15.51
C PRO A 66 5.50 21.76 14.81
N THR A 67 4.41 21.41 15.49
CA THR A 67 3.44 20.46 14.98
C THR A 67 2.96 21.02 13.64
N PRO A 68 3.10 20.30 12.52
CA PRO A 68 2.43 20.72 11.31
C PRO A 68 0.94 20.48 11.56
N SER A 69 0.24 21.55 11.94
CA SER A 69 -1.23 21.60 12.09
C SER A 69 -1.97 21.22 10.78
N ALA A 70 -1.24 21.01 9.69
CA ALA A 70 -1.76 20.61 8.38
C ALA A 70 -2.06 19.11 8.22
N ALA A 71 -1.45 18.20 9.00
CA ALA A 71 -1.75 16.77 8.87
C ALA A 71 -3.17 16.45 9.40
N ASN A 72 -3.53 17.01 10.55
CA ASN A 72 -4.88 16.89 11.10
C ASN A 72 -5.92 17.64 10.25
N ALA A 73 -5.54 18.76 9.62
CA ALA A 73 -6.41 19.51 8.72
C ALA A 73 -6.67 18.78 7.39
N LYS A 74 -5.66 18.11 6.81
CA LYS A 74 -5.84 17.28 5.61
C LYS A 74 -6.68 16.04 5.88
N THR A 75 -6.48 15.38 7.02
CA THR A 75 -7.31 14.23 7.40
C THR A 75 -8.74 14.65 7.71
N ALA A 76 -8.95 15.79 8.40
CA ALA A 76 -10.28 16.35 8.60
C ALA A 76 -10.96 16.77 7.28
N GLN A 77 -10.21 17.36 6.32
CA GLN A 77 -10.72 17.66 4.98
C GLN A 77 -11.04 16.40 4.16
N LEU A 78 -10.23 15.35 4.27
CA LEU A 78 -10.44 14.08 3.59
C LEU A 78 -11.72 13.39 4.09
N VAL A 79 -11.91 13.36 5.41
CA VAL A 79 -13.13 12.85 6.08
C VAL A 79 -14.37 13.69 5.73
N GLN A 80 -14.24 15.02 5.67
CA GLN A 80 -15.33 15.92 5.26
C GLN A 80 -15.68 15.83 3.77
N SER A 81 -14.72 15.43 2.92
CA SER A 81 -14.93 15.29 1.47
C SER A 81 -15.56 13.94 1.05
N MET A 82 -15.57 12.94 1.94
CA MET A 82 -16.17 11.63 1.69
C MET A 82 -17.59 11.59 2.24
N VAL A 83 -18.57 11.89 1.39
CA VAL A 83 -19.99 11.62 1.67
C VAL A 83 -20.16 10.09 1.76
N ILE A 84 -20.33 9.55 2.97
CA ILE A 84 -20.73 8.16 3.18
C ILE A 84 -22.21 8.03 2.79
N PRO A 85 -22.57 7.26 1.73
CA PRO A 85 -23.97 7.06 1.37
C PRO A 85 -24.68 6.24 2.47
N GLY A 86 -25.60 6.88 3.21
CA GLY A 86 -26.53 6.18 4.09
C GLY A 86 -26.30 6.29 5.60
N ALA A 87 -25.26 6.98 6.08
CA ALA A 87 -25.07 7.21 7.52
C ALA A 87 -25.55 8.62 7.93
N LYS A 88 -26.47 8.71 8.91
CA LYS A 88 -26.81 10.00 9.53
C LYS A 88 -25.70 10.37 10.51
N ILE A 89 -25.03 11.49 10.25
CA ILE A 89 -23.85 12.01 10.98
C ILE A 89 -24.14 12.25 12.48
N THR A 90 -25.41 12.30 12.89
CA THR A 90 -25.84 12.63 14.26
C THR A 90 -25.79 11.45 15.26
N GLU A 91 -25.38 10.25 14.86
CA GLU A 91 -25.40 9.05 15.74
C GLU A 91 -24.01 8.47 16.06
N LEU A 92 -22.92 9.02 15.51
CA LEU A 92 -21.56 8.51 15.74
C LEU A 92 -20.87 9.30 16.87
N SER A 93 -20.26 8.60 17.83
CA SER A 93 -19.42 9.25 18.85
C SER A 93 -18.12 9.79 18.24
N ASP A 94 -17.48 10.78 18.86
CA ASP A 94 -16.20 11.35 18.38
C ASP A 94 -15.12 10.24 18.22
N GLU A 95 -15.09 9.24 19.08
CA GLU A 95 -14.18 8.08 18.94
C GLU A 95 -14.49 7.24 17.70
N GLU A 96 -15.76 7.08 17.33
CA GLU A 96 -16.15 6.35 16.12
C GLU A 96 -15.96 7.17 14.84
N LEU A 97 -16.00 8.50 14.95
CA LEU A 97 -15.76 9.45 13.87
C LEU A 97 -14.26 9.54 13.51
N PHE A 98 -13.37 9.27 14.49
CA PHE A 98 -11.91 9.32 14.34
C PHE A 98 -11.22 7.96 14.29
N ASP A 99 -11.96 6.84 14.38
CA ASP A 99 -11.39 5.52 14.11
C ASP A 99 -11.13 5.34 12.60
N ILE A 100 -10.06 5.97 12.13
CA ILE A 100 -9.53 5.85 10.77
C ILE A 100 -9.30 4.39 10.37
N THR A 101 -9.24 3.46 11.32
CA THR A 101 -9.14 2.05 10.98
C THR A 101 -10.41 1.53 10.33
N LYS A 102 -11.59 2.08 10.60
CA LYS A 102 -12.84 1.68 9.92
C LYS A 102 -12.80 1.96 8.40
N LEU A 103 -11.88 2.82 7.93
CA LEU A 103 -11.66 3.10 6.51
C LEU A 103 -10.83 2.02 5.79
N TYR A 104 -10.16 1.14 6.52
CA TYR A 104 -9.28 0.13 5.97
C TYR A 104 -9.88 -1.27 6.10
N THR A 105 -9.69 -2.09 5.06
CA THR A 105 -10.12 -3.49 5.09
C THR A 105 -9.38 -4.27 6.18
N PRO A 106 -9.97 -5.33 6.74
CA PRO A 106 -9.26 -6.21 7.68
C PRO A 106 -7.92 -6.73 7.11
N CYS A 107 -7.83 -7.04 5.81
CA CYS A 107 -6.56 -7.34 5.16
C CYS A 107 -5.56 -6.17 5.25
N THR A 108 -5.94 -4.94 4.88
CA THR A 108 -5.05 -3.77 4.96
C THR A 108 -4.55 -3.54 6.39
N LYS A 109 -5.41 -3.72 7.41
CA LYS A 109 -5.00 -3.65 8.82
C LYS A 109 -3.96 -4.73 9.17
N ALA A 110 -4.22 -5.97 8.77
CA ALA A 110 -3.33 -7.07 9.08
C ALA A 110 -1.96 -6.92 8.39
N VAL A 111 -1.93 -6.50 7.12
CA VAL A 111 -0.71 -6.16 6.38
C VAL A 111 0.02 -4.98 7.02
N GLY A 112 -0.71 -3.92 7.40
CA GLY A 112 -0.15 -2.76 8.10
C GLY A 112 0.52 -3.14 9.41
N LYS A 113 -0.10 -4.05 10.18
CA LYS A 113 0.47 -4.55 11.43
C LYS A 113 1.73 -5.38 11.18
N ALA A 114 1.69 -6.31 10.22
CA ALA A 114 2.87 -7.08 9.82
C ALA A 114 4.01 -6.19 9.35
N MET A 115 3.70 -5.08 8.67
CA MET A 115 4.67 -4.13 8.19
C MET A 115 5.26 -3.26 9.31
N LEU A 116 4.45 -2.83 10.28
CA LEU A 116 4.95 -2.14 11.46
C LEU A 116 5.86 -3.06 12.28
N SER A 117 5.44 -4.30 12.54
CA SER A 117 6.26 -5.32 13.19
C SER A 117 7.56 -5.60 12.42
N SER A 118 7.52 -5.52 11.08
CA SER A 118 8.70 -5.62 10.22
C SER A 118 9.68 -4.46 10.47
N GLY A 119 9.16 -3.23 10.53
CA GLY A 119 9.96 -2.04 10.82
C GLY A 119 10.57 -2.08 12.22
N LEU A 120 9.76 -2.42 13.23
CA LEU A 120 10.22 -2.54 14.62
C LEU A 120 11.24 -3.66 14.80
N PHE A 121 11.08 -4.79 14.11
CA PHE A 121 12.08 -5.84 14.11
C PHE A 121 13.42 -5.31 13.58
N VAL A 122 13.43 -4.58 12.47
CA VAL A 122 14.68 -4.02 11.94
C VAL A 122 15.27 -2.95 12.86
N LEU A 123 14.44 -2.12 13.49
CA LEU A 123 14.89 -1.17 14.52
C LEU A 123 15.52 -1.91 15.72
N SER A 124 14.99 -3.07 16.09
CA SER A 124 15.56 -3.88 17.18
C SER A 124 16.96 -4.43 16.86
N MET A 125 17.27 -4.64 15.58
CA MET A 125 18.61 -5.07 15.14
C MET A 125 19.66 -3.99 15.40
N VAL A 126 19.26 -2.72 15.36
CA VAL A 126 20.12 -1.57 15.65
C VAL A 126 20.02 -1.11 17.12
N GLY A 127 19.51 -1.98 18.01
CA GLY A 127 19.44 -1.71 19.44
C GLY A 127 18.23 -0.89 19.90
N ILE A 128 17.40 -0.39 18.98
CA ILE A 128 16.20 0.39 19.31
C ILE A 128 15.08 -0.57 19.69
N ARG A 129 14.83 -0.69 20.99
CA ARG A 129 13.74 -1.52 21.53
C ARG A 129 12.50 -0.67 21.76
N THR A 130 11.65 -0.59 20.75
CA THR A 130 10.33 0.06 20.86
C THR A 130 9.23 -0.98 20.67
N SER A 131 8.16 -0.85 21.44
CA SER A 131 6.93 -1.61 21.23
C SER A 131 5.94 -0.78 20.42
N ALA A 132 5.19 -1.40 19.52
CA ALA A 132 4.09 -0.72 18.83
C ALA A 132 3.03 -0.27 19.85
N SER A 133 2.91 1.04 20.09
CA SER A 133 1.72 1.62 20.70
C SER A 133 0.57 1.68 19.68
N ASP A 134 -0.68 1.66 20.14
CA ASP A 134 -1.83 1.81 19.23
C ASP A 134 -1.74 3.12 18.43
N ARG A 135 -1.24 4.19 19.07
CA ARG A 135 -0.98 5.49 18.42
C ARG A 135 0.01 5.35 17.26
N MET A 136 1.14 4.67 17.46
CA MET A 136 2.13 4.41 16.40
C MET A 136 1.51 3.60 15.27
N TYR A 137 0.68 2.61 15.59
CA TYR A 137 -0.03 1.81 14.59
C TYR A 137 -1.00 2.63 13.76
N HIS A 138 -1.81 3.50 14.36
CA HIS A 138 -2.74 4.36 13.62
C HIS A 138 -2.01 5.38 12.73
N ALA A 139 -0.97 6.04 13.26
CA ALA A 139 -0.15 6.98 12.48
C ALA A 139 0.54 6.28 11.31
N PHE A 140 1.05 5.07 11.54
CA PHE A 140 1.64 4.23 10.50
C PHE A 140 0.62 3.84 9.44
N LEU A 141 -0.56 3.36 9.84
CA LEU A 141 -1.59 2.87 8.92
C LEU A 141 -2.14 3.98 8.02
N ALA A 142 -2.24 5.22 8.52
CA ALA A 142 -2.64 6.37 7.73
C ALA A 142 -1.72 6.62 6.52
N GLU A 143 -0.41 6.46 6.71
CA GLU A 143 0.61 6.64 5.66
C GLU A 143 0.79 5.37 4.80
N PHE A 144 0.64 4.19 5.41
CA PHE A 144 0.89 2.91 4.76
C PHE A 144 -0.30 2.40 3.93
N GLY A 145 -1.54 2.71 4.33
CA GLY A 145 -2.75 2.20 3.70
C GLY A 145 -2.77 2.27 2.17
N PRO A 146 -2.40 3.41 1.53
CA PRO A 146 -2.37 3.54 0.07
C PRO A 146 -1.41 2.60 -0.67
N VAL A 147 -0.45 1.98 0.03
CA VAL A 147 0.55 1.09 -0.56
C VAL A 147 0.46 -0.35 -0.04
N ALA A 148 -0.49 -0.65 0.84
CA ALA A 148 -0.59 -1.93 1.53
C ALA A 148 -0.64 -3.14 0.57
N ASP A 149 -1.43 -3.03 -0.51
CA ASP A 149 -1.62 -4.11 -1.48
C ASP A 149 -0.32 -4.54 -2.18
N LYS A 150 0.67 -3.64 -2.26
CA LYS A 150 1.99 -3.93 -2.85
C LYS A 150 2.81 -4.89 -1.99
N PHE A 151 2.48 -5.01 -0.70
CA PHE A 151 3.21 -5.84 0.27
C PHE A 151 2.56 -7.19 0.53
N THR A 152 1.27 -7.37 0.23
CA THR A 152 0.56 -8.64 0.40
C THR A 152 1.26 -9.79 -0.31
N ARG A 153 1.74 -9.58 -1.55
CA ARG A 153 2.51 -10.60 -2.29
C ARG A 153 3.82 -10.97 -1.60
N LEU A 154 4.54 -9.99 -1.06
CA LEU A 154 5.80 -10.23 -0.34
C LEU A 154 5.57 -11.02 0.96
N PHE A 155 4.46 -10.78 1.66
CA PHE A 155 4.10 -11.55 2.85
C PHE A 155 3.65 -12.98 2.52
N ASN A 156 2.88 -13.18 1.45
CA ASN A 156 2.56 -14.52 0.95
C ASN A 156 3.82 -15.32 0.58
N ASP A 157 4.78 -14.68 -0.11
CA ASP A 157 6.05 -15.31 -0.44
C ASP A 157 6.88 -15.61 0.81
N PHE A 158 6.83 -14.73 1.82
CA PHE A 158 7.56 -14.90 3.08
C PHE A 158 7.01 -16.09 3.89
N ASP A 159 5.69 -16.24 3.93
CA ASP A 159 5.04 -17.37 4.60
C ASP A 159 5.36 -18.71 3.91
N LYS A 160 5.36 -18.72 2.57
CA LYS A 160 5.71 -19.89 1.74
C LYS A 160 7.20 -20.24 1.72
N ALA A 161 8.07 -19.34 2.15
CA ALA A 161 9.51 -19.57 2.13
C ALA A 161 9.93 -20.64 3.17
N ASN A 162 10.63 -21.68 2.71
CA ASN A 162 10.94 -22.86 3.52
C ASN A 162 12.30 -22.79 4.22
N THR A 163 13.10 -21.77 3.91
CA THR A 163 14.45 -21.60 4.48
C THR A 163 14.60 -20.24 5.11
N ALA A 164 15.41 -20.16 6.18
CA ALA A 164 15.72 -18.90 6.84
C ALA A 164 16.34 -17.89 5.86
N TYR A 165 17.19 -18.35 4.93
CA TYR A 165 17.80 -17.51 3.90
C TYR A 165 16.76 -16.89 2.94
N GLN A 166 15.79 -17.67 2.47
CA GLN A 166 14.70 -17.15 1.64
C GLN A 166 13.85 -16.12 2.40
N LYS A 167 13.52 -16.40 3.67
CA LYS A 167 12.82 -15.44 4.54
C LYS A 167 13.63 -14.16 4.74
N GLY A 168 14.94 -14.27 4.97
CA GLY A 168 15.84 -13.12 5.04
C GLY A 168 15.86 -12.28 3.76
N LYS A 169 15.90 -12.92 2.59
CA LYS A 169 15.80 -12.23 1.29
C LYS A 169 14.48 -11.48 1.11
N LEU A 170 13.36 -12.08 1.51
CA LEU A 170 12.05 -11.46 1.42
C LEU A 170 11.92 -10.32 2.43
N MET A 171 12.46 -10.50 3.63
CA MET A 171 12.55 -9.45 4.64
C MET A 171 13.36 -8.25 4.14
N PHE A 172 14.45 -8.48 3.41
CA PHE A 172 15.24 -7.40 2.80
C PHE A 172 14.40 -6.60 1.79
N LYS A 173 13.59 -7.28 0.98
CA LYS A 173 12.65 -6.62 0.06
C LYS A 173 11.57 -5.83 0.81
N ILE A 174 11.01 -6.40 1.88
CA ILE A 174 10.02 -5.74 2.74
C ILE A 174 10.63 -4.47 3.38
N GLY A 175 11.82 -4.58 3.96
CA GLY A 175 12.58 -3.45 4.52
C GLY A 175 12.95 -2.39 3.49
N GLY A 176 13.32 -2.79 2.27
CA GLY A 176 13.58 -1.86 1.18
C GLY A 176 12.32 -1.12 0.73
N GLY A 177 11.18 -1.79 0.75
CA GLY A 177 9.88 -1.17 0.53
C GLY A 177 9.51 -0.17 1.63
N LEU A 178 9.78 -0.47 2.91
CA LEU A 178 9.57 0.45 4.04
C LEU A 178 10.30 1.78 3.85
N LEU A 179 11.56 1.73 3.42
CA LEU A 179 12.36 2.94 3.18
C LEU A 179 11.85 3.73 1.97
N LYS A 180 11.57 3.04 0.85
CA LYS A 180 11.11 3.70 -0.39
C LYS A 180 9.72 4.30 -0.26
N ALA A 181 8.83 3.69 0.52
CA ALA A 181 7.45 4.14 0.68
C ALA A 181 7.30 5.28 1.70
N SER A 182 8.40 5.88 2.19
CA SER A 182 8.38 6.86 3.29
C SER A 182 7.72 6.36 4.60
N CYS A 183 7.39 5.07 4.67
CA CYS A 183 6.77 4.45 5.84
C CYS A 183 7.74 4.39 7.02
N PHE A 184 9.04 4.20 6.73
CA PHE A 184 10.08 4.26 7.75
C PHE A 184 10.16 5.64 8.42
N LYS A 185 9.99 6.72 7.64
CA LYS A 185 9.89 8.09 8.18
C LYS A 185 8.71 8.22 9.15
N ALA A 186 7.56 7.61 8.87
CA ALA A 186 6.40 7.64 9.77
C ALA A 186 6.67 6.92 11.11
N ILE A 187 7.40 5.79 11.06
CA ILE A 187 7.85 5.07 12.27
C ILE A 187 8.81 5.94 13.08
N LEU A 188 9.84 6.51 12.45
CA LEU A 188 10.79 7.38 13.14
C LEU A 188 10.13 8.64 13.70
N LYS A 189 9.16 9.22 12.99
CA LYS A 189 8.39 10.38 13.45
C LYS A 189 7.60 10.03 14.71
N SER A 190 6.89 8.91 14.70
CA SER A 190 6.11 8.45 15.85
C SER A 190 7.01 8.21 17.06
N TRP A 191 8.21 7.68 16.83
CA TRP A 191 9.20 7.47 17.88
C TRP A 191 9.81 8.79 18.41
N ALA A 192 9.99 9.79 17.55
CA ALA A 192 10.47 11.14 17.93
C ALA A 192 9.58 11.82 18.98
N GLU A 193 8.29 11.46 19.01
CA GLU A 193 7.31 12.02 19.95
C GLU A 193 7.44 11.41 21.36
N GLU A 194 8.15 10.28 21.51
CA GLU A 194 8.28 9.54 22.77
C GLU A 194 9.72 9.54 23.32
N ALA A 195 10.74 9.71 22.46
CA ALA A 195 12.15 9.71 22.83
C ALA A 195 12.70 11.12 23.08
N SER A 196 13.81 11.23 23.83
CA SER A 196 14.56 12.49 23.90
C SER A 196 15.06 12.87 22.51
N TRP A 197 15.26 14.16 22.26
CA TRP A 197 15.72 14.62 20.94
C TRP A 197 17.06 13.96 20.56
N PHE A 198 17.98 13.81 21.52
CA PHE A 198 19.28 13.22 21.24
C PHE A 198 19.17 11.71 20.95
N ASP A 199 18.42 10.95 21.75
CA ASP A 199 18.24 9.51 21.54
C ASP A 199 17.57 9.25 20.18
N TRP A 200 16.52 10.02 19.89
CA TRP A 200 15.83 9.95 18.61
C TRP A 200 16.77 10.24 17.43
N VAL A 201 17.49 11.35 17.45
CA VAL A 201 18.38 11.74 16.34
C VAL A 201 19.48 10.71 16.13
N THR A 202 20.17 10.33 17.21
CA THR A 202 21.33 9.44 17.13
C THR A 202 20.93 8.04 16.68
N ALA A 203 19.89 7.44 17.26
CA ALA A 203 19.50 6.11 16.84
C ALA A 203 18.82 6.12 15.46
N SER A 204 18.11 7.19 15.08
CA SER A 204 17.59 7.33 13.71
C SER A 204 18.72 7.46 12.68
N ALA A 205 19.75 8.25 12.99
CA ALA A 205 20.92 8.41 12.13
C ALA A 205 21.69 7.09 12.00
N PHE A 206 21.89 6.40 13.12
CA PHE A 206 22.49 5.07 13.14
C PHE A 206 21.68 4.08 12.30
N ALA A 207 20.35 4.02 12.48
CA ALA A 207 19.47 3.15 11.71
C ALA A 207 19.58 3.42 10.20
N ILE A 208 19.47 4.68 9.78
CA ILE A 208 19.57 5.06 8.35
C ILE A 208 20.96 4.71 7.79
N ALA A 209 22.03 4.94 8.55
CA ALA A 209 23.38 4.60 8.15
C ALA A 209 23.54 3.08 7.98
N GLN A 210 23.05 2.29 8.93
CA GLN A 210 23.05 0.83 8.87
C GLN A 210 22.25 0.30 7.68
N PHE A 211 21.07 0.86 7.44
CA PHE A 211 20.28 0.55 6.24
C PHE A 211 21.06 0.83 4.96
N THR A 212 21.73 1.97 4.88
CA THR A 212 22.53 2.33 3.70
C THR A 212 23.62 1.29 3.43
N VAL A 213 24.31 0.82 4.47
CA VAL A 213 25.31 -0.26 4.36
C VAL A 213 24.67 -1.57 3.91
N TRP A 214 23.52 -1.93 4.48
CA TRP A 214 22.78 -3.13 4.07
C TRP A 214 22.37 -3.10 2.60
N PHE A 215 21.89 -1.96 2.09
CA PHE A 215 21.53 -1.82 0.68
C PHE A 215 22.75 -1.73 -0.24
N ALA A 216 23.87 -1.17 0.22
CA ALA A 216 25.13 -1.13 -0.53
C ALA A 216 25.72 -2.52 -0.79
N THR A 217 25.45 -3.50 0.09
CA THR A 217 25.88 -4.90 -0.06
C THR A 217 24.87 -5.77 -0.81
N GLU A 218 23.94 -5.18 -1.55
CA GLU A 218 22.80 -5.88 -2.18
C GLU A 218 21.98 -6.74 -1.19
N GLY A 219 22.02 -6.37 0.10
CA GLY A 219 21.33 -7.06 1.18
C GLY A 219 22.07 -8.25 1.77
N VAL A 220 23.28 -8.59 1.33
CA VAL A 220 24.02 -9.77 1.84
C VAL A 220 24.24 -9.66 3.36
N ALA A 221 24.73 -8.50 3.84
CA ALA A 221 24.97 -8.28 5.26
C ALA A 221 23.67 -8.35 6.08
N PHE A 222 22.60 -7.73 5.58
CA PHE A 222 21.27 -7.78 6.21
C PHE A 222 20.73 -9.21 6.29
N ILE A 223 20.78 -9.96 5.20
CA ILE A 223 20.24 -11.32 5.13
C ILE A 223 20.94 -12.22 6.15
N ALA A 224 22.27 -12.12 6.27
CA ALA A 224 23.04 -12.91 7.23
C ALA A 224 22.59 -12.64 8.68
N GLU A 225 22.39 -11.37 9.02
CA GLU A 225 21.97 -10.94 10.35
C GLU A 225 20.52 -11.32 10.66
N VAL A 226 19.61 -11.10 9.71
CA VAL A 226 18.19 -11.46 9.82
C VAL A 226 18.00 -12.97 9.96
N VAL A 227 18.75 -13.79 9.22
CA VAL A 227 18.68 -15.26 9.33
C VAL A 227 18.92 -15.73 10.77
N LEU A 228 19.83 -15.08 11.49
CA LEU A 228 20.14 -15.42 12.88
C LEU A 228 19.05 -14.93 13.85
N LEU A 229 18.47 -13.76 13.59
CA LEU A 229 17.49 -13.14 14.49
C LEU A 229 16.05 -13.62 14.26
N LEU A 230 15.71 -14.10 13.07
CA LEU A 230 14.36 -14.56 12.73
C LEU A 230 13.87 -15.69 13.64
N ALA A 231 14.76 -16.54 14.16
CA ALA A 231 14.41 -17.59 15.11
C ALA A 231 13.74 -17.05 16.39
N ASN A 232 14.04 -15.80 16.76
CA ASN A 232 13.50 -15.13 17.94
C ASN A 232 12.43 -14.08 17.58
N ALA A 233 12.09 -13.91 16.29
CA ALA A 233 11.17 -12.89 15.80
C ALA A 233 9.69 -13.36 15.85
N GLY A 234 9.28 -13.97 16.96
CA GLY A 234 7.96 -14.61 17.09
C GLY A 234 6.78 -13.68 16.79
N PHE A 235 6.84 -12.41 17.21
CA PHE A 235 5.80 -11.41 16.93
C PHE A 235 5.71 -11.05 15.45
N LEU A 236 6.85 -10.85 14.78
CA LEU A 236 6.93 -10.59 13.35
C LEU A 236 6.32 -11.75 12.55
N ILE A 237 6.74 -12.98 12.85
CA ILE A 237 6.27 -14.18 12.16
C ILE A 237 4.76 -14.34 12.35
N LYS A 238 4.27 -14.13 13.59
CA LYS A 238 2.84 -14.20 13.91
C LYS A 238 2.03 -13.17 13.12
N ASP A 239 2.49 -11.92 13.05
CA ASP A 239 1.75 -10.87 12.35
C ASP A 239 1.77 -11.08 10.83
N ILE A 240 2.87 -11.56 10.24
CA ILE A 240 2.92 -11.93 8.82
C ILE A 240 1.96 -13.08 8.52
N ALA A 241 1.99 -14.17 9.32
CA ALA A 241 1.08 -15.30 9.13
C ALA A 241 -0.39 -14.88 9.29
N ASN A 242 -0.68 -13.97 10.22
CA ASN A 242 -2.00 -13.39 10.38
C ASN A 242 -2.41 -12.54 9.16
N ALA A 243 -1.51 -11.72 8.62
CA ALA A 243 -1.76 -10.96 7.39
C ALA A 243 -2.10 -11.88 6.21
N VAL A 244 -1.31 -12.93 6.00
CA VAL A 244 -1.57 -13.94 4.97
C VAL A 244 -2.93 -14.61 5.21
N SER A 245 -3.21 -15.06 6.44
CA SER A 245 -4.49 -15.72 6.74
C SER A 245 -5.70 -14.80 6.55
N VAL A 246 -5.64 -13.54 6.98
CA VAL A 246 -6.76 -12.60 6.86
C VAL A 246 -6.98 -12.22 5.40
N CYS A 247 -5.91 -11.92 4.66
CA CYS A 247 -6.01 -11.53 3.26
C CYS A 247 -6.47 -12.70 2.37
N THR A 248 -6.02 -13.93 2.65
CA THR A 248 -6.51 -15.13 1.92
C THR A 248 -7.92 -15.54 2.35
N LYS A 249 -8.31 -15.28 3.60
CA LYS A 249 -9.70 -15.47 4.05
C LYS A 249 -10.65 -14.44 3.46
N GLU A 250 -10.23 -13.21 3.16
CA GLU A 250 -11.05 -12.26 2.41
C GLU A 250 -11.24 -12.68 0.93
N GLU A 251 -10.27 -13.39 0.35
CA GLU A 251 -10.42 -14.05 -0.96
C GLU A 251 -11.35 -15.28 -0.91
N CYS A 252 -11.59 -15.88 0.27
CA CYS A 252 -12.39 -17.11 0.46
C CYS A 252 -13.68 -16.94 1.28
N ALA A 253 -13.87 -15.79 1.94
CA ALA A 253 -15.14 -15.37 2.49
C ALA A 253 -15.93 -14.75 1.33
N PRO A 254 -17.21 -15.11 1.12
CA PRO A 254 -18.02 -14.32 0.21
C PRO A 254 -17.98 -12.90 0.74
N LEU A 255 -17.31 -12.00 0.00
CA LEU A 255 -17.47 -10.56 0.15
C LEU A 255 -18.97 -10.32 0.41
N ALA A 256 -19.31 -9.50 1.41
CA ALA A 256 -20.64 -8.89 1.43
C ALA A 256 -20.88 -8.40 0.01
N ALA A 257 -21.84 -9.02 -0.68
CA ALA A 257 -21.81 -9.13 -2.14
C ALA A 257 -21.37 -7.80 -2.73
N PRO A 258 -20.22 -7.72 -3.44
CA PRO A 258 -19.94 -6.52 -4.20
C PRO A 258 -21.21 -6.33 -5.03
N SER A 259 -21.80 -5.14 -5.01
CA SER A 259 -22.85 -4.81 -5.97
C SER A 259 -22.30 -5.28 -7.31
N VAL A 260 -22.85 -6.37 -7.87
CA VAL A 260 -22.18 -7.17 -8.90
C VAL A 260 -22.01 -6.28 -10.12
N THR A 261 -20.90 -5.56 -10.19
CA THR A 261 -20.56 -4.72 -11.31
C THR A 261 -19.95 -5.64 -12.33
N PHE A 262 -20.39 -5.51 -13.57
CA PHE A 262 -19.95 -6.29 -14.71
C PHE A 262 -18.51 -5.89 -15.12
N THR A 263 -17.59 -5.90 -14.16
CA THR A 263 -16.20 -5.46 -14.29
C THR A 263 -15.31 -6.68 -14.24
N ALA A 264 -14.44 -6.85 -15.24
CA ALA A 264 -13.48 -7.93 -15.26
C ALA A 264 -12.59 -7.89 -14.02
N ALA A 265 -12.41 -9.03 -13.36
CA ALA A 265 -11.44 -9.16 -12.28
C ALA A 265 -10.02 -9.30 -12.86
N GLY A 266 -9.01 -9.01 -12.05
CA GLY A 266 -7.61 -9.33 -12.37
C GLY A 266 -6.63 -8.18 -12.16
N SER A 267 -5.35 -8.49 -12.37
CA SER A 267 -4.22 -7.61 -12.02
C SER A 267 -4.14 -6.32 -12.84
N PHE A 268 -4.83 -6.25 -13.99
CA PHE A 268 -4.83 -5.06 -14.84
C PHE A 268 -5.39 -3.82 -14.11
N ILE A 269 -6.35 -4.00 -13.19
CA ILE A 269 -7.01 -2.92 -12.43
C ILE A 269 -5.98 -2.04 -11.71
N ASN A 270 -4.89 -2.63 -11.23
CA ASN A 270 -3.86 -1.92 -10.46
C ASN A 270 -2.89 -1.10 -11.33
N THR A 271 -2.91 -1.31 -12.64
CA THR A 271 -1.88 -0.79 -13.56
C THR A 271 -2.47 -0.18 -14.84
N ALA A 272 -3.79 -0.05 -14.91
CA ALA A 272 -4.53 0.43 -16.06
C ALA A 272 -5.42 1.62 -15.69
N ASP A 273 -5.45 2.62 -16.56
CA ASP A 273 -6.37 3.75 -16.48
C ASP A 273 -7.40 3.67 -17.61
N ASN A 274 -8.47 4.47 -17.53
CA ASN A 274 -9.48 4.60 -18.59
C ASN A 274 -10.08 3.26 -19.03
N VAL A 275 -10.30 2.35 -18.08
CA VAL A 275 -10.89 1.04 -18.34
C VAL A 275 -12.32 1.20 -18.87
N LYS A 276 -12.58 0.67 -20.06
CA LYS A 276 -13.89 0.65 -20.71
C LYS A 276 -14.22 -0.73 -21.24
N LEU A 277 -15.45 -1.16 -21.01
CA LEU A 277 -16.03 -2.37 -21.55
C LEU A 277 -17.15 -1.99 -22.52
N ILE A 278 -16.92 -2.21 -23.82
CA ILE A 278 -17.86 -1.83 -24.87
C ILE A 278 -18.47 -3.08 -25.48
N LEU A 279 -19.81 -3.15 -25.47
CA LEU A 279 -20.58 -4.11 -26.24
C LEU A 279 -20.93 -3.51 -27.60
N SER A 280 -20.58 -4.20 -28.67
CA SER A 280 -20.96 -3.84 -30.04
C SER A 280 -21.70 -5.00 -30.69
N ALA A 281 -22.76 -4.71 -31.45
CA ALA A 281 -23.51 -5.70 -32.21
C ALA A 281 -24.23 -5.05 -33.40
N GLN A 282 -24.63 -5.86 -34.38
CA GLN A 282 -25.55 -5.49 -35.43
C GLN A 282 -26.96 -5.87 -35.00
N CYS A 283 -27.78 -4.88 -34.62
CA CYS A 283 -29.10 -5.08 -34.03
C CYS A 283 -30.20 -4.94 -35.08
N LYS A 284 -31.18 -5.83 -35.09
CA LYS A 284 -32.32 -5.79 -36.01
C LYS A 284 -33.31 -4.70 -35.60
N ASN A 285 -33.65 -3.79 -36.51
CA ASN A 285 -34.67 -2.75 -36.32
C ASN A 285 -36.08 -3.27 -36.63
N ILE A 286 -37.13 -2.44 -36.48
CA ILE A 286 -38.53 -2.79 -36.75
C ILE A 286 -38.80 -3.14 -38.23
N GLU A 287 -37.99 -2.63 -39.15
CA GLU A 287 -38.06 -2.96 -40.59
C GLU A 287 -37.35 -4.28 -40.92
N GLY A 288 -36.71 -4.90 -39.93
CA GLY A 288 -35.96 -6.13 -40.08
C GLY A 288 -34.53 -5.97 -40.60
N LYS A 289 -34.03 -4.74 -40.75
CA LYS A 289 -32.67 -4.41 -41.15
C LYS A 289 -31.72 -4.42 -39.96
N TYR A 290 -30.50 -4.92 -40.14
CA TYR A 290 -29.46 -4.86 -39.13
C TYR A 290 -28.72 -3.51 -39.18
N ILE A 291 -28.55 -2.87 -38.03
CA ILE A 291 -27.86 -1.59 -37.84
C ILE A 291 -26.77 -1.77 -36.79
N ASP A 292 -25.59 -1.19 -37.01
CA ASP A 292 -24.51 -1.20 -36.03
C ASP A 292 -24.92 -0.40 -34.79
N SER A 293 -24.76 -1.00 -33.61
CA SER A 293 -24.98 -0.37 -32.32
C SER A 293 -23.84 -0.70 -31.37
N SER A 294 -23.49 0.25 -30.50
CA SER A 294 -22.52 0.05 -29.43
C SER A 294 -23.00 0.67 -28.12
N LEU A 295 -22.59 0.09 -27.00
CA LEU A 295 -23.00 0.50 -25.66
C LEU A 295 -21.84 0.30 -24.68
N ASP A 296 -21.57 1.34 -23.88
CA ASP A 296 -20.64 1.24 -22.75
C ASP A 296 -21.33 0.51 -21.59
N ILE A 297 -20.81 -0.66 -21.26
CA ILE A 297 -21.33 -1.54 -20.21
C ILE A 297 -20.39 -1.60 -18.99
N SER A 298 -19.42 -0.68 -18.89
CA SER A 298 -18.43 -0.67 -17.79
C SER A 298 -19.06 -0.52 -16.40
N LYS A 299 -20.26 0.05 -16.33
CA LYS A 299 -21.02 0.31 -15.09
C LYS A 299 -22.35 -0.46 -15.05
N LEU A 300 -22.45 -1.56 -15.79
CA LEU A 300 -23.66 -2.36 -15.82
C LEU A 300 -23.92 -2.96 -14.43
N ALA A 301 -25.13 -2.73 -13.90
CA ALA A 301 -25.52 -3.21 -12.58
C ALA A 301 -25.96 -4.67 -12.63
N ALA A 302 -25.77 -5.39 -11.52
CA ALA A 302 -26.10 -6.81 -11.34
C ALA A 302 -27.52 -7.22 -11.80
N ASN A 303 -28.47 -6.29 -11.70
CA ASN A 303 -29.90 -6.47 -11.98
C ASN A 303 -30.33 -5.84 -13.31
N THR A 304 -29.40 -5.62 -14.23
CA THR A 304 -29.67 -5.08 -15.55
C THR A 304 -29.30 -6.06 -16.65
N GLN A 305 -30.02 -5.95 -17.77
CA GLN A 305 -29.82 -6.73 -18.99
C GLN A 305 -29.66 -5.75 -20.17
N ILE A 306 -29.18 -6.24 -21.30
CA ILE A 306 -29.12 -5.45 -22.53
C ILE A 306 -30.23 -5.89 -23.47
N ASP A 307 -31.03 -4.94 -23.94
CA ASP A 307 -32.06 -5.21 -24.92
C ASP A 307 -31.77 -4.52 -26.25
N ASN A 308 -32.34 -5.07 -27.32
CA ASN A 308 -32.38 -4.39 -28.61
C ASN A 308 -33.70 -3.63 -28.71
N ASN A 309 -33.62 -2.30 -28.68
CA ASN A 309 -34.75 -1.41 -28.91
C ASN A 309 -34.64 -0.76 -30.30
N ASN A 310 -35.31 -1.37 -31.29
CA ASN A 310 -35.38 -0.87 -32.67
C ASN A 310 -33.99 -0.62 -33.31
N GLY A 311 -33.07 -1.58 -33.18
CA GLY A 311 -31.72 -1.48 -33.74
C GLY A 311 -30.71 -0.78 -32.83
N VAL A 312 -31.09 -0.42 -31.60
CA VAL A 312 -30.21 0.25 -30.63
C VAL A 312 -30.11 -0.60 -29.35
N LEU A 313 -28.88 -0.86 -28.91
CA LEU A 313 -28.60 -1.51 -27.62
C LEU A 313 -28.95 -0.56 -26.47
N VAL A 314 -29.78 -1.02 -25.54
CA VAL A 314 -30.20 -0.26 -24.36
C VAL A 314 -30.06 -1.08 -23.08
N ILE A 315 -29.81 -0.40 -21.96
CA ILE A 315 -29.82 -1.03 -20.63
C ILE A 315 -31.27 -1.11 -20.15
N SER A 316 -31.69 -2.31 -19.75
CA SER A 316 -33.02 -2.60 -19.20
C SER A 316 -32.90 -3.31 -17.86
N LYS A 317 -33.99 -3.38 -17.10
CA LYS A 317 -34.06 -4.21 -15.88
C LYS A 317 -34.05 -5.69 -16.25
N ALA A 318 -33.20 -6.47 -15.59
CA ALA A 318 -33.09 -7.91 -15.86
C ALA A 318 -34.37 -8.65 -15.45
N ALA A 319 -34.81 -9.59 -16.31
CA ALA A 319 -35.95 -10.47 -16.04
C ALA A 319 -35.56 -11.91 -15.65
N GLY A 320 -34.26 -12.22 -15.52
CA GLY A 320 -33.78 -13.60 -15.37
C GLY A 320 -32.39 -13.74 -14.75
N THR A 321 -31.76 -14.88 -15.03
CA THR A 321 -30.46 -15.33 -14.48
C THR A 321 -29.29 -14.42 -14.84
N GLN A 322 -28.27 -14.41 -13.98
CA GLN A 322 -27.02 -13.68 -14.21
C GLN A 322 -26.24 -14.25 -15.40
N ALA A 323 -25.43 -13.41 -16.04
CA ALA A 323 -24.53 -13.83 -17.10
C ALA A 323 -23.37 -14.67 -16.52
N ASP A 324 -22.97 -15.69 -17.27
CA ASP A 324 -21.82 -16.58 -17.01
C ASP A 324 -20.57 -16.19 -17.82
N THR A 325 -20.73 -15.29 -18.78
CA THR A 325 -19.68 -14.75 -19.66
C THR A 325 -19.74 -13.22 -19.68
N PHE A 326 -18.71 -12.57 -20.24
CA PHE A 326 -18.74 -11.12 -20.45
C PHE A 326 -19.77 -10.66 -21.50
N LYS A 327 -20.57 -11.56 -22.09
CA LYS A 327 -21.80 -11.19 -22.79
C LYS A 327 -22.91 -10.96 -21.76
N PRO A 328 -23.50 -9.76 -21.61
CA PRO A 328 -24.67 -9.57 -20.76
C PRO A 328 -25.86 -10.42 -21.22
N VAL A 329 -26.80 -10.71 -20.33
CA VAL A 329 -28.09 -11.31 -20.72
C VAL A 329 -29.00 -10.27 -21.37
N GLY A 330 -30.02 -10.73 -22.10
CA GLY A 330 -31.11 -9.90 -22.62
C GLY A 330 -31.48 -10.16 -24.09
N SER A 331 -32.49 -9.45 -24.59
CA SER A 331 -33.15 -9.75 -25.88
C SER A 331 -32.26 -9.51 -27.11
N TYR A 332 -31.22 -8.71 -26.98
CA TYR A 332 -30.30 -8.41 -28.09
C TYR A 332 -29.65 -9.69 -28.64
N ARG A 333 -29.40 -10.70 -27.81
CA ARG A 333 -28.78 -11.97 -28.22
C ARG A 333 -29.57 -12.71 -29.30
N ASN A 334 -30.90 -12.58 -29.28
CA ASN A 334 -31.80 -13.25 -30.23
C ASN A 334 -32.10 -12.40 -31.47
N SER A 335 -31.82 -11.10 -31.41
CA SER A 335 -32.21 -10.11 -32.42
C SER A 335 -31.02 -9.35 -33.01
N SER A 336 -29.80 -9.79 -32.71
CA SER A 336 -28.56 -9.16 -33.16
C SER A 336 -27.56 -10.21 -33.64
N GLN A 337 -26.65 -9.79 -34.50
CA GLN A 337 -25.54 -10.59 -35.02
C GLN A 337 -24.20 -9.87 -34.78
N ASN A 338 -23.07 -10.57 -34.99
CA ASN A 338 -21.73 -10.00 -34.80
C ASN A 338 -21.53 -9.38 -33.40
N ILE A 339 -22.05 -10.06 -32.38
CA ILE A 339 -21.97 -9.61 -30.99
C ILE A 339 -20.52 -9.73 -30.51
N LYS A 340 -19.96 -8.62 -30.04
CA LYS A 340 -18.58 -8.53 -29.54
C LYS A 340 -18.50 -7.66 -28.30
N VAL A 341 -17.73 -8.11 -27.32
CA VAL A 341 -17.43 -7.37 -26.08
C VAL A 341 -15.94 -7.11 -26.04
N THR A 342 -15.56 -5.83 -26.05
CA THR A 342 -14.17 -5.40 -26.05
C THR A 342 -13.85 -4.68 -24.75
N LEU A 343 -12.88 -5.20 -24.01
CA LEU A 343 -12.26 -4.52 -22.89
C LEU A 343 -11.12 -3.67 -23.43
N SER A 344 -11.09 -2.38 -23.10
CA SER A 344 -10.02 -1.46 -23.49
C SER A 344 -9.53 -0.68 -22.28
N ALA A 345 -8.23 -0.41 -22.24
CA ALA A 345 -7.60 0.36 -21.17
C ALA A 345 -6.25 0.96 -21.60
N SER A 346 -5.72 1.86 -20.78
CA SER A 346 -4.37 2.43 -20.93
C SER A 346 -3.43 1.86 -19.86
N CYS A 347 -2.66 0.84 -20.23
CA CYS A 347 -1.88 0.00 -19.32
C CYS A 347 -0.42 0.43 -19.23
N LEU A 348 0.17 0.39 -18.02
CA LEU A 348 1.60 0.60 -17.83
C LEU A 348 2.44 -0.57 -18.36
N ASN A 349 3.48 -0.28 -19.14
CA ASN A 349 4.48 -1.26 -19.56
C ASN A 349 5.70 -1.29 -18.60
N MET A 350 6.63 -2.21 -18.83
CA MET A 350 7.85 -2.38 -18.00
C MET A 350 8.77 -1.15 -18.00
N LYS A 351 8.61 -0.23 -18.97
CA LYS A 351 9.35 1.04 -19.02
C LYS A 351 8.62 2.17 -18.28
N GLY A 352 7.46 1.90 -17.69
CA GLY A 352 6.61 2.89 -17.02
C GLY A 352 5.77 3.75 -17.95
N ASN A 353 5.77 3.48 -19.26
CA ASN A 353 4.95 4.21 -20.23
C ASN A 353 3.55 3.59 -20.32
N ARG A 354 2.53 4.42 -20.53
CA ARG A 354 1.18 3.95 -20.81
C ARG A 354 1.02 3.56 -22.27
N VAL A 355 0.35 2.45 -22.50
CA VAL A 355 0.06 1.89 -23.82
C VAL A 355 -1.42 1.55 -23.86
N ASP A 356 -2.12 2.09 -24.85
CA ASP A 356 -3.51 1.74 -25.07
C ASP A 356 -3.60 0.33 -25.63
N THR A 357 -4.49 -0.48 -25.04
CA THR A 357 -4.64 -1.89 -25.36
C THR A 357 -6.11 -2.27 -25.30
N ALA A 358 -6.48 -3.26 -26.11
CA ALA A 358 -7.83 -3.80 -26.18
C ALA A 358 -7.77 -5.33 -26.25
N LEU A 359 -8.73 -5.98 -25.60
CA LEU A 359 -8.88 -7.42 -25.53
C LEU A 359 -10.34 -7.78 -25.86
N ASP A 360 -10.52 -8.73 -26.78
CA ASP A 360 -11.83 -9.33 -27.03
C ASP A 360 -12.12 -10.32 -25.90
N VAL A 361 -13.15 -10.02 -25.11
CA VAL A 361 -13.54 -10.82 -23.94
C VAL A 361 -14.88 -11.52 -24.17
N THR A 362 -15.42 -11.48 -25.39
CA THR A 362 -16.79 -11.91 -25.72
C THR A 362 -17.16 -13.26 -25.13
N ASP A 363 -16.30 -14.26 -25.33
CA ASP A 363 -16.55 -15.65 -24.94
C ASP A 363 -15.78 -16.08 -23.69
N LEU A 364 -15.12 -15.14 -23.00
CA LEU A 364 -14.46 -15.45 -21.74
C LEU A 364 -15.50 -15.64 -20.63
N ASP A 365 -15.32 -16.71 -19.85
CA ASP A 365 -16.03 -16.91 -18.58
C ASP A 365 -15.68 -15.73 -17.65
N ILE A 366 -16.67 -15.18 -16.96
CA ILE A 366 -16.49 -14.06 -16.02
C ILE A 366 -15.48 -14.35 -14.90
N LYS A 367 -15.14 -15.62 -14.68
CA LYS A 367 -14.13 -16.07 -13.72
C LYS A 367 -12.69 -15.95 -14.22
N HIS A 368 -12.46 -15.77 -15.53
CA HIS A 368 -11.11 -15.56 -16.03
C HIS A 368 -10.59 -14.21 -15.55
N GLU A 369 -9.36 -14.19 -15.06
CA GLU A 369 -8.69 -12.95 -14.69
C GLU A 369 -8.11 -12.29 -15.92
N ILE A 370 -8.17 -10.96 -15.97
CA ILE A 370 -7.47 -10.19 -16.98
C ILE A 370 -6.22 -9.58 -16.35
N ALA A 371 -5.07 -9.80 -16.99
CA ALA A 371 -3.80 -9.26 -16.55
C ALA A 371 -3.27 -8.19 -17.50
N ASN A 372 -2.48 -7.28 -16.95
CA ASN A 372 -1.63 -6.39 -17.74
C ASN A 372 -0.25 -7.04 -17.91
N SER A 373 0.01 -7.55 -19.12
CA SER A 373 1.28 -8.15 -19.52
C SER A 373 2.10 -7.12 -20.32
N ASN A 374 2.89 -6.31 -19.62
CA ASN A 374 3.80 -5.32 -20.22
C ASN A 374 3.08 -4.31 -21.15
N GLY A 375 1.97 -3.74 -20.69
CA GLY A 375 1.15 -2.78 -21.45
C GLY A 375 0.12 -3.42 -22.38
N GLN A 376 -0.08 -4.74 -22.29
CA GLN A 376 -1.07 -5.46 -23.08
C GLN A 376 -2.03 -6.24 -22.18
N LEU A 377 -3.33 -6.10 -22.40
CA LEU A 377 -4.34 -6.92 -21.73
C LEU A 377 -4.27 -8.36 -22.23
N LYS A 378 -4.29 -9.32 -21.31
CA LYS A 378 -4.37 -10.77 -21.60
C LYS A 378 -5.32 -11.45 -20.62
N ALA A 379 -6.06 -12.44 -21.10
CA ALA A 379 -6.77 -13.36 -20.21
C ALA A 379 -5.78 -14.37 -19.64
N GLU A 380 -5.87 -14.65 -18.34
CA GLU A 380 -5.07 -15.64 -17.62
C GLU A 380 -5.92 -16.81 -17.12
#